data_AF-A0A937VN37-F1
#
_entry.id   AF-A0A937VN37-F1
#
_cell.length_a   1.000
_cell.length_b   1.000
_cell.length_c   1.000
_cell.angle_alpha   90.00
_cell.angle_beta   90.00
_cell.angle_gamma   90.00
#
_symmetry.space_group_name_H-M   'P 1'
#
loop_
_entity.id
_entity.type
_entity.pdbx_description
1 polymer ?
#
loop_
_entity_poly.entity_id
_entity_poly.type
_entity_poly.pdbx_seq_one_letter_code
_entity_poly.pdbx_strand_id
1 'polypeptide(L)' 'MAARDEQFKQRFEMLDQRLDNIDSIVTNLVERVMRQPVTIELVCPKCDNVIQIMLTSSTKTGGKRTNSV' A
#
# COMPACT_ATOMS: atom_id res chain seq x y z
N MET A 1 13.27 -33.19 -23.46
CA MET A 1 12.27 -32.12 -23.29
C MET A 1 12.18 -31.78 -21.80
N ALA A 2 13.27 -31.21 -21.26
CA ALA A 2 13.42 -30.94 -19.82
C ALA A 2 14.15 -29.60 -19.58
N ALA A 3 15.08 -29.24 -20.47
CA ALA A 3 15.82 -27.98 -20.40
C ALA A 3 14.98 -26.70 -20.58
N ARG A 4 13.76 -26.79 -21.15
CA ARG A 4 12.86 -25.62 -21.26
C ARG A 4 12.18 -25.29 -19.94
N ASP A 5 11.79 -26.30 -19.17
CA ASP A 5 11.06 -26.10 -17.91
C ASP A 5 11.97 -25.49 -16.83
N GLU A 6 13.24 -25.87 -16.79
CA GLU A 6 14.21 -25.27 -15.87
C GLU A 6 14.46 -23.78 -16.15
N GLN A 7 14.50 -23.38 -17.43
CA GLN A 7 14.65 -21.97 -17.80
C GLN A 7 13.41 -21.15 -17.44
N PHE A 8 12.21 -21.72 -17.55
CA PHE A 8 10.97 -21.06 -17.12
C PHE A 8 10.90 -20.93 -15.59
N LYS A 9 11.32 -21.96 -14.86
CA LYS A 9 11.34 -21.98 -13.40
C LYS A 9 12.28 -20.92 -12.83
N GLN A 10 13.51 -20.83 -13.36
CA GLN A 10 14.46 -19.78 -12.96
C GLN A 10 13.95 -18.36 -13.25
N ARG A 11 13.27 -18.17 -14.40
CA ARG A 11 12.68 -16.87 -14.73
C ARG A 11 11.53 -16.50 -13.80
N PHE A 12 10.70 -17.46 -13.39
CA PHE A 12 9.63 -17.24 -12.43
C PHE A 12 10.18 -16.92 -11.04
N GLU A 13 11.19 -17.65 -10.59
CA GLU A 13 11.84 -17.45 -9.29
C GLU A 13 12.52 -16.07 -9.20
N MET A 14 13.15 -15.61 -10.31
CA MET A 14 13.68 -14.23 -10.41
C MET A 14 12.59 -13.15 -10.43
N LEU A 15 11.38 -13.46 -10.91
CA LEU A 15 10.25 -12.52 -10.91
C LEU A 15 9.62 -12.43 -9.52
N ASP A 16 9.44 -13.57 -8.84
CA ASP A 16 8.88 -13.67 -7.49
C ASP A 16 9.73 -12.87 -6.50
N GLN A 17 11.06 -13.04 -6.58
CA GLN A 17 12.00 -12.28 -5.76
C GLN A 17 11.92 -10.76 -6.00
N ARG A 18 11.55 -10.31 -7.19
CA ARG A 18 11.35 -8.88 -7.47
C ARG A 18 10.00 -8.38 -6.96
N LEU A 19 8.97 -9.21 -6.97
CA LEU A 19 7.65 -8.87 -6.44
C LEU A 19 7.67 -8.75 -4.92
N ASP A 20 8.37 -9.65 -4.20
CA ASP A 20 8.59 -9.55 -2.74
C ASP A 20 9.28 -8.24 -2.35
N ASN A 21 10.25 -7.80 -3.14
CA ASN A 21 10.94 -6.53 -2.92
C ASN A 21 10.03 -5.31 -3.14
N ILE A 22 8.97 -5.42 -3.95
CA ILE A 22 7.99 -4.36 -4.17
C ILE A 22 6.96 -4.33 -3.03
N ASP A 23 6.50 -5.48 -2.53
CA ASP A 23 5.59 -5.58 -1.38
C ASP A 23 6.17 -4.92 -0.13
N SER A 24 7.49 -5.01 0.07
CA SER A 24 8.18 -4.35 1.18
C SER A 24 8.16 -2.81 1.07
N ILE A 25 8.30 -2.26 -0.14
CA ILE A 25 8.28 -0.81 -0.37
C ILE A 25 6.87 -0.25 -0.14
N VAL A 26 5.85 -0.95 -0.62
CA VAL A 26 4.45 -0.55 -0.48
C VAL A 26 4.02 -0.59 1.00
N THR A 27 4.38 -1.66 1.72
CA THR A 27 4.09 -1.79 3.16
C THR A 27 4.71 -0.65 3.97
N ASN A 28 5.98 -0.33 3.72
CA ASN A 28 6.69 0.74 4.42
C ASN A 28 6.09 2.14 4.15
N LEU A 29 5.59 2.38 2.93
CA LEU A 29 4.93 3.65 2.60
C LEU A 29 3.58 3.79 3.31
N VAL A 30 2.77 2.74 3.33
CA VAL A 30 1.49 2.70 4.06
C VAL A 30 1.71 2.98 5.54
N GLU A 31 2.67 2.28 6.14
CA GLU A 31 3.05 2.47 7.54
C GLU A 31 3.47 3.90 7.87
N ARG A 32 4.21 4.57 6.96
CA ARG A 32 4.64 5.96 7.17
C ARG A 32 3.49 6.94 7.07
N VAL A 33 2.61 6.77 6.08
CA VAL A 33 1.45 7.65 5.87
C VAL A 33 0.43 7.50 6.99
N MET A 34 0.29 6.31 7.58
CA MET A 34 -0.60 6.10 8.73
C MET A 34 0.00 6.50 10.08
N ARG A 35 1.33 6.65 10.19
CA ARG A 35 2.00 7.11 11.42
C ARG A 35 1.98 8.64 11.63
N GLN A 36 1.75 9.42 10.58
CA GLN A 36 1.73 10.89 10.68
C GLN A 36 0.35 11.45 10.29
N PRO A 37 -0.58 11.54 11.24
CA PRO A 37 -1.83 12.27 11.02
C PRO A 37 -1.53 13.75 10.78
N VAL A 38 -2.31 14.39 9.90
CA VAL A 38 -2.25 15.82 9.64
C VAL A 38 -3.39 16.50 10.39
N THR A 39 -3.07 17.43 11.28
CA THR A 39 -4.08 18.24 11.97
C THR A 39 -4.30 19.53 11.20
N ILE A 40 -5.55 19.78 10.80
CA ILE A 40 -5.99 21.03 10.22
C ILE A 40 -6.79 21.79 11.27
N GLU A 41 -6.37 23.00 11.58
CA GLU A 41 -7.12 23.92 12.43
C GLU A 41 -7.76 24.99 11.55
N LEU A 42 -9.08 25.16 11.68
CA LEU A 42 -9.82 26.19 10.96
C LEU A 42 -10.81 26.88 11.89
N VAL A 43 -10.84 28.21 11.81
CA VAL A 43 -11.78 29.03 12.57
C VAL A 43 -13.06 29.16 11.75
N CYS A 44 -14.19 28.79 12.33
CA CYS A 44 -15.48 28.96 11.68
C CYS A 44 -15.87 30.44 11.69
N PRO A 45 -15.98 31.12 10.52
CA PRO A 45 -16.26 32.55 10.46
C PRO A 45 -17.68 32.92 10.92
N LYS A 46 -18.56 31.92 11.12
CA LYS A 46 -19.96 32.12 11.50
C LYS A 46 -20.19 32.10 13.01
N CYS A 47 -19.33 31.41 13.76
CA CYS A 47 -19.52 31.21 15.20
C CYS A 47 -18.21 31.29 16.02
N ASP A 48 -17.10 31.69 15.40
CA ASP A 48 -15.78 31.91 16.01
C ASP A 48 -15.21 30.70 16.76
N ASN A 49 -15.78 29.52 16.50
CA ASN A 49 -15.32 28.27 17.07
C ASN A 49 -14.15 27.73 16.27
N VAL A 50 -13.12 27.28 16.98
CA VAL A 50 -11.98 26.56 16.40
C VAL A 50 -12.38 25.12 16.14
N ILE A 51 -12.34 24.71 14.88
CA ILE A 51 -12.59 23.34 14.44
C ILE A 51 -11.24 22.68 14.19
N GLN A 52 -10.96 21.60 14.91
CA GLN A 52 -9.78 20.75 14.68
C GLN A 52 -10.20 19.50 13.90
N ILE A 53 -9.58 19.28 12.73
CA ILE A 53 -9.79 18.09 11.90
C ILE A 53 -8.50 17.30 11.87
N MET A 54 -8.53 16.07 12.39
CA MET A 54 -7.43 15.13 12.26
C MET A 54 -7.64 14.28 11.00
N LEU A 55 -6.76 14.43 10.02
CA LEU A 55 -6.75 13.64 8.80
C LEU A 55 -5.83 12.43 8.97
N THR A 56 -6.41 11.25 8.81
CA THR A 56 -5.70 9.97 8.77
C THR A 56 -5.99 9.28 7.45
N SER A 57 -4.94 8.87 6.72
CA SER A 57 -5.12 7.99 5.56
C SER A 57 -5.50 6.59 6.01
N SER A 58 -6.37 5.90 5.28
CA SER A 58 -6.61 4.46 5.47
C SER A 58 -6.50 3.76 4.13
N THR A 59 -5.55 2.83 4.00
CA THR A 59 -5.44 2.00 2.80
C THR A 59 -6.20 0.71 3.03
N LYS A 60 -7.39 0.59 2.46
CA LYS A 60 -8.08 -0.70 2.36
C LYS A 60 -7.44 -1.48 1.21
N THR A 61 -6.45 -2.32 1.51
CA THR A 61 -5.91 -3.30 0.56
C THR A 61 -6.98 -4.34 0.28
N GLY A 62 -7.79 -4.11 -0.76
CA GLY A 62 -8.71 -5.09 -1.28
C GLY A 62 -7.93 -6.25 -1.90
N GLY A 63 -7.71 -7.31 -1.15
CA GLY A 63 -7.24 -8.58 -1.69
C GLY A 63 -8.27 -9.13 -2.67
N LYS A 64 -8.18 -8.75 -3.95
CA LYS A 64 -8.89 -9.43 -5.03
C LYS A 64 -8.29 -10.82 -5.17
N ARG A 65 -8.83 -11.79 -4.43
CA ARG A 65 -8.82 -13.18 -4.90
C ARG A 65 -9.78 -13.24 -6.09
N THR A 66 -9.28 -12.99 -7.29
CA THR A 66 -9.96 -13.46 -8.49
C THR A 66 -9.52 -14.90 -8.68
N ASN A 67 -10.47 -15.83 -8.54
CA ASN A 67 -10.32 -17.23 -8.94
C ASN A 67 -9.68 -17.34 -10.33
N SER A 68 -8.79 -18.31 -10.51
CA SER A 68 -8.56 -18.93 -11.80
C SER A 68 -8.44 -20.44 -11.61
N VAL A 69 -9.49 -21.10 -12.10
CA VAL A 69 -9.65 -22.48 -12.59
C VAL A 69 -9.13 -23.62 -11.72
#